data_AF-F8GRY1-F1
#
_entry.id   AF-F8GRY1-F1
#
_cell.length_a   1.000
_cell.length_b   1.000
_cell.length_c   1.000
_cell.angle_alpha   90.00
_cell.angle_beta   90.00
_cell.angle_gamma   90.00
#
_symmetry.space_group_name_H-M   'P 1'
#
loop_
_entity.id
_entity.type
_entity.pdbx_description
1 polymer ?
#
loop_
_entity_poly.entity_id
_entity_poly.type
_entity_poly.pdbx_seq_one_letter_code
_entity_poly.pdbx_strand_id
1 'polypeptide(L)'
;MRGADTFTESLFTMRRLEDFVPKSHPLRSIRTMANQALVKMDRLFAQMYEADIKGGQPSIAPEKLLRAMLLQVLYSIRSERQLMEQTQYNLLFRWFIGLSMDDRVWVPTVFTKNRERLIKHDAVIEFFNEVLVIAQKKDWLSGEHFSVDGTLIQA
;
A
#
# COMPACT_ATOMS: atom_id res chain seq x y z
N MET A 1 0.28 30.16 -33.41
CA MET A 1 1.07 31.09 -32.58
C MET A 1 1.38 30.39 -31.27
N ARG A 2 2.64 30.37 -30.80
CA ARG A 2 3.04 29.68 -29.56
C ARG A 2 2.71 30.56 -28.35
N GLY A 3 2.09 29.99 -27.31
CA GLY A 3 1.83 30.68 -26.04
C GLY A 3 3.11 30.96 -25.25
N ALA A 4 3.07 31.96 -24.37
CA ALA A 4 4.20 32.30 -23.51
C ALA A 4 4.42 31.21 -22.44
N ASP A 5 5.67 30.83 -22.24
CA ASP A 5 6.08 29.88 -21.20
C ASP A 5 6.31 30.65 -19.89
N THR A 6 5.24 30.81 -19.11
CA THR A 6 5.25 31.54 -17.82
C THR A 6 4.74 30.61 -16.73
N PHE A 7 5.48 30.54 -15.61
CA PHE A 7 5.09 29.77 -14.43
C PHE A 7 4.82 30.75 -13.28
N THR A 8 3.58 30.76 -12.80
CA THR A 8 3.18 31.53 -11.62
C THR A 8 2.31 30.62 -10.77
N GLU A 9 2.79 30.30 -9.58
CA GLU A 9 2.12 29.40 -8.65
C GLU A 9 1.29 30.18 -7.63
N SER A 10 0.08 29.72 -7.34
CA SER A 10 -0.73 30.29 -6.26
C SER A 10 -0.15 29.93 -4.89
N LEU A 11 -0.04 30.90 -3.98
CA LEU A 11 0.49 30.70 -2.62
C LEU A 11 -0.28 29.65 -1.80
N PHE A 12 -1.56 29.43 -2.11
CA PHE A 12 -2.40 28.46 -1.43
C PHE A 12 -3.22 27.66 -2.44
N THR A 13 -3.27 26.34 -2.24
CA THR A 13 -4.12 25.42 -3.00
C THR A 13 -4.89 24.52 -2.03
N MET A 14 -6.22 24.51 -2.12
CA MET A 14 -7.07 23.62 -1.32
C MET A 14 -7.57 22.47 -2.19
N ARG A 15 -6.92 21.31 -2.09
CA ARG A 15 -7.27 20.09 -2.84
C ARG A 15 -7.15 18.87 -1.93
N ARG A 16 -7.98 17.86 -2.18
CA ARG A 16 -7.89 16.56 -1.51
C ARG A 16 -6.93 15.67 -2.30
N LEU A 17 -6.26 14.72 -1.63
CA LEU A 17 -5.42 13.71 -2.32
C LEU A 17 -6.20 12.95 -3.39
N GLU A 18 -7.48 12.70 -3.11
CA GLU A 18 -8.45 12.09 -4.01
C GLU A 18 -8.55 12.81 -5.37
N ASP A 19 -8.39 14.14 -5.40
CA ASP A 19 -8.55 14.96 -6.60
C ASP A 19 -7.36 14.83 -7.57
N PHE A 20 -6.25 14.24 -7.13
CA PHE A 20 -5.06 14.00 -7.95
C PHE A 20 -5.05 12.62 -8.59
N VAL A 21 -6.00 11.74 -8.23
CA VAL A 21 -6.07 10.38 -8.76
C VAL A 21 -7.24 10.27 -9.73
N PRO A 22 -7.00 10.03 -11.04
CA PRO A 22 -8.07 9.88 -12.02
C PRO A 22 -9.09 8.83 -11.60
N LYS A 23 -10.39 9.07 -11.86
CA LYS A 23 -11.47 8.15 -11.48
C LYS A 23 -11.34 6.76 -12.12
N SER A 24 -10.73 6.67 -13.30
CA SER A 24 -10.45 5.45 -14.03
C SER A 24 -9.15 4.74 -13.63
N HIS A 25 -8.39 5.29 -12.68
CA HIS A 25 -7.09 4.74 -12.33
C HIS A 25 -7.21 3.33 -11.68
N PRO A 26 -6.48 2.30 -12.16
CA PRO A 26 -6.62 0.92 -11.70
C PRO A 26 -6.42 0.72 -10.19
N LEU A 27 -5.51 1.49 -9.57
CA LEU A 27 -5.32 1.43 -8.11
C LEU A 27 -6.58 1.76 -7.31
N ARG A 28 -7.62 2.35 -7.90
CA ARG A 28 -8.90 2.58 -7.21
C ARG A 28 -9.62 1.28 -6.87
N SER A 29 -9.80 0.41 -7.85
CA SER A 29 -10.44 -0.89 -7.62
C SER A 29 -9.59 -1.77 -6.69
N ILE A 30 -8.26 -1.74 -6.88
CA ILE A 30 -7.32 -2.47 -6.03
C ILE A 30 -7.39 -1.95 -4.58
N ARG A 31 -7.41 -0.63 -4.37
CA ARG A 31 -7.50 -0.04 -3.02
C ARG A 31 -8.79 -0.43 -2.32
N THR A 32 -9.92 -0.43 -3.03
CA THR A 32 -11.21 -0.88 -2.47
C THR A 32 -11.12 -2.33 -2.01
N MET A 33 -10.57 -3.22 -2.83
CA MET A 33 -10.42 -4.64 -2.51
C MET A 33 -9.45 -4.87 -1.35
N ALA A 34 -8.30 -4.19 -1.36
CA ALA A 34 -7.33 -4.25 -0.29
C ALA A 34 -7.95 -3.77 1.04
N ASN A 35 -8.68 -2.66 1.03
CA ASN A 35 -9.37 -2.17 2.23
C ASN A 35 -10.44 -3.15 2.73
N GLN A 36 -11.18 -3.81 1.83
CA GLN A 36 -12.16 -4.84 2.21
C GLN A 36 -11.48 -6.03 2.92
N ALA A 37 -10.33 -6.49 2.42
CA ALA A 37 -9.54 -7.54 3.05
C ALA A 37 -8.99 -7.07 4.41
N LEU A 38 -8.41 -5.87 4.48
CA LEU A 38 -7.81 -5.33 5.70
C LEU A 38 -8.81 -5.23 6.86
N VAL A 39 -10.07 -4.85 6.60
CA VAL A 39 -11.12 -4.80 7.64
C VAL A 39 -11.39 -6.18 8.25
N LYS A 40 -11.16 -7.28 7.53
CA LYS A 40 -11.31 -8.64 8.08
C LYS A 40 -10.16 -9.05 9.00
N MET A 41 -9.05 -8.33 8.94
CA MET A 41 -7.83 -8.61 9.68
C MET A 41 -7.72 -7.86 11.02
N ASP A 42 -8.71 -7.02 11.38
CA ASP A 42 -8.70 -6.21 12.61
C ASP A 42 -8.33 -7.03 13.87
N ARG A 43 -8.87 -8.25 13.98
CA ARG A 43 -8.57 -9.14 15.11
C ARG A 43 -7.11 -9.59 15.13
N LEU A 44 -6.55 -9.93 13.97
CA LEU A 44 -5.14 -10.31 13.86
C LEU A 44 -4.25 -9.13 14.24
N PHE A 45 -4.56 -7.94 13.73
CA PHE A 45 -3.81 -6.72 14.06
C PHE A 45 -3.88 -6.39 15.55
N ALA A 46 -5.04 -6.52 16.19
CA ALA A 46 -5.15 -6.33 17.64
C ALA A 46 -4.16 -7.24 18.39
N GLN A 47 -4.15 -8.54 18.10
CA GLN A 47 -3.26 -9.52 18.75
C GLN A 47 -1.77 -9.22 18.51
N MET A 48 -1.41 -8.75 17.31
CA MET A 48 -0.02 -8.41 16.98
C MET A 48 0.55 -7.26 17.83
N TYR A 49 -0.31 -6.33 18.25
CA TYR A 49 0.10 -5.10 18.95
C TYR A 49 -0.33 -5.05 20.42
N GLU A 50 -1.08 -6.05 20.91
CA GLU A 50 -1.47 -6.20 22.32
C GLU A 50 -0.26 -6.20 23.28
N ALA A 51 0.87 -6.80 22.88
CA ALA A 51 2.09 -6.85 23.70
C ALA A 51 2.86 -5.51 23.77
N ASP A 52 2.58 -4.57 22.86
CA ASP A 52 3.33 -3.33 22.66
C ASP A 52 2.68 -2.09 23.34
N ILE A 53 1.65 -2.30 24.15
CA ILE A 53 0.96 -1.24 24.93
C ILE A 53 1.89 -0.59 25.98
N LYS A 54 3.11 -1.10 26.18
CA LYS A 54 4.10 -0.61 27.17
C LYS A 54 4.86 0.67 26.78
N GLY A 55 4.19 1.64 26.13
CA GLY A 55 4.66 3.03 26.08
C GLY A 55 5.74 3.37 25.04
N GLY A 56 5.62 2.84 23.81
CA GLY A 56 6.47 3.22 22.67
C GLY A 56 5.86 4.31 21.77
N GLN A 57 6.67 4.86 20.85
CA GLN A 57 6.17 5.70 19.75
C GLN A 57 5.14 4.91 18.92
N PRO A 58 4.03 5.54 18.47
CA PRO A 58 3.04 4.85 17.64
C PRO A 58 3.71 4.21 16.43
N SER A 59 3.59 2.89 16.30
CA SER A 59 4.13 2.18 15.14
C SER A 59 3.33 2.51 13.88
N ILE A 60 3.92 2.21 12.72
CA ILE A 60 3.19 2.33 11.46
C ILE A 60 2.01 1.37 11.49
N ALA A 61 0.82 1.87 11.18
CA ALA A 61 -0.40 1.06 11.12
C ALA A 61 -0.23 -0.10 10.10
N PRO A 62 -0.60 -1.34 10.47
CA PRO A 62 -0.40 -2.53 9.62
C PRO A 62 -1.09 -2.41 8.25
N GLU A 63 -2.22 -1.73 8.18
CA GLU A 63 -2.96 -1.45 6.95
C GLU A 63 -2.18 -0.54 6.01
N LYS A 64 -1.46 0.46 6.54
CA LYS A 64 -0.61 1.34 5.74
C LYS A 64 0.60 0.59 5.20
N LEU A 65 1.18 -0.31 6.00
CA LEU A 65 2.31 -1.15 5.59
C LEU A 65 1.91 -2.12 4.48
N LEU A 66 0.81 -2.86 4.62
CA LEU A 66 0.35 -3.80 3.61
C LEU A 66 0.03 -3.10 2.28
N ARG A 67 -0.60 -1.91 2.32
CA ARG A 67 -0.82 -1.09 1.12
C ARG A 67 0.49 -0.60 0.50
N ALA A 68 1.47 -0.20 1.29
CA ALA A 68 2.79 0.18 0.77
C ALA A 68 3.53 -1.01 0.13
N MET A 69 3.46 -2.20 0.74
CA MET A 69 4.02 -3.43 0.17
C MET A 69 3.35 -3.81 -1.14
N LEU A 70 2.03 -3.62 -1.28
CA LEU A 70 1.35 -3.81 -2.55
C LEU A 70 1.89 -2.88 -3.64
N LEU A 71 2.20 -1.61 -3.33
CA LEU A 71 2.83 -0.73 -4.30
C LEU A 71 4.22 -1.24 -4.72
N GLN A 72 4.98 -1.85 -3.82
CA GLN A 72 6.27 -2.44 -4.20
C GLN A 72 6.11 -3.54 -5.25
N VAL A 73 5.11 -4.40 -5.09
CA VAL A 73 4.83 -5.48 -6.04
C VAL A 73 4.27 -4.92 -7.36
N LEU A 74 3.26 -4.06 -7.29
CA LEU A 74 2.55 -3.54 -8.46
C LEU A 74 3.42 -2.64 -9.36
N TYR A 75 4.39 -1.94 -8.78
CA TYR A 75 5.29 -1.03 -9.50
C TYR A 75 6.75 -1.54 -9.54
N SER A 76 6.99 -2.79 -9.13
CA SER A 76 8.32 -3.41 -9.11
C SER A 76 9.38 -2.53 -8.40
N ILE A 77 9.00 -1.90 -7.28
CA ILE A 77 9.88 -1.03 -6.49
C ILE A 77 10.88 -1.90 -5.75
N ARG A 78 12.16 -1.73 -6.08
CA ARG A 78 13.21 -2.70 -5.73
C ARG A 78 13.71 -2.60 -4.29
N SER A 79 13.38 -1.53 -3.57
CA SER A 79 13.79 -1.35 -2.18
C SER A 79 12.81 -0.51 -1.38
N GLU A 80 12.81 -0.72 -0.06
CA GLU A 80 12.01 0.09 0.87
C GLU A 80 12.49 1.55 0.91
N ARG A 81 13.79 1.81 0.71
CA ARG A 81 14.32 3.17 0.57
C ARG A 81 13.70 3.88 -0.64
N GLN A 82 13.65 3.19 -1.79
CA GLN A 82 13.00 3.71 -2.99
C GLN A 82 11.48 3.89 -2.78
N LEU A 83 10.83 3.00 -2.04
CA LEU A 83 9.41 3.14 -1.68
C LEU A 83 9.17 4.41 -0.85
N MET A 84 10.00 4.68 0.17
CA MET A 84 9.89 5.89 0.98
C MET A 84 10.14 7.15 0.14
N GLU A 85 11.16 7.12 -0.73
CA GLU A 85 11.45 8.21 -1.65
C GLU A 85 10.27 8.49 -2.59
N GLN A 86 9.69 7.45 -3.22
CA GLN A 86 8.50 7.61 -4.06
C GLN A 86 7.31 8.13 -3.26
N THR A 87 7.10 7.63 -2.04
CA THR A 87 6.01 8.10 -1.16
C THR A 87 6.19 9.57 -0.77
N GLN A 88 7.42 10.11 -0.76
CA GLN A 88 7.70 11.51 -0.45
C GLN A 88 7.07 12.47 -1.46
N TYR A 89 7.15 12.18 -2.75
CA TYR A 89 6.69 13.10 -3.81
C TYR A 89 5.50 12.59 -4.63
N ASN A 90 5.16 11.29 -4.57
CA ASN A 90 4.12 10.73 -5.40
C ASN A 90 2.75 10.76 -4.68
N LEU A 91 1.91 11.73 -5.04
CA LEU A 91 0.56 11.89 -4.46
C LEU A 91 -0.33 10.66 -4.65
N LEU A 92 -0.19 9.91 -5.76
CA LEU A 92 -0.92 8.66 -5.98
C LEU A 92 -0.53 7.60 -4.96
N PHE A 93 0.76 7.49 -4.62
CA PHE A 93 1.24 6.50 -3.64
C PHE A 93 0.76 6.86 -2.24
N ARG A 94 0.86 8.12 -1.85
CA ARG A 94 0.33 8.62 -0.57
C ARG A 94 -1.16 8.37 -0.47
N TRP A 95 -1.90 8.69 -1.53
CA TRP A 95 -3.32 8.41 -1.64
C TRP A 95 -3.59 6.92 -1.45
N PHE A 96 -2.92 6.04 -2.18
CA PHE A 96 -3.14 4.59 -2.10
C PHE A 96 -2.90 4.03 -0.70
N ILE A 97 -1.77 4.42 -0.09
CA ILE A 97 -1.36 4.03 1.27
C ILE A 97 -2.33 4.56 2.34
N GLY A 98 -2.98 5.71 2.09
CA GLY A 98 -3.71 6.45 3.12
C GLY A 98 -2.80 7.29 4.01
N LEU A 99 -1.76 7.88 3.42
CA LEU A 99 -0.88 8.86 4.06
C LEU A 99 -1.29 10.26 3.62
N SER A 100 -1.47 11.19 4.55
CA SER A 100 -1.88 12.57 4.23
C SER A 100 -0.78 13.31 3.45
N MET A 101 -1.11 14.43 2.80
CA MET A 101 -0.09 15.24 2.11
C MET A 101 1.00 15.71 3.07
N ASP A 102 0.60 16.18 4.25
CA ASP A 102 1.48 16.81 5.24
C ASP A 102 2.16 15.80 6.20
N ASP A 103 1.71 14.55 6.20
CA ASP A 103 2.29 13.51 7.07
C ASP A 103 3.77 13.30 6.70
N ARG A 104 4.63 13.03 7.68
CA ARG A 104 6.01 12.65 7.37
C ARG A 104 6.04 11.22 6.82
N VAL A 105 6.84 10.98 5.77
CA VAL A 105 7.13 9.62 5.33
C VAL A 105 7.98 8.92 6.39
N TRP A 106 7.79 7.62 6.52
CA TRP A 106 8.51 6.82 7.50
C TRP A 106 9.99 6.68 7.14
N VAL A 107 10.81 6.49 8.18
CA VAL A 107 12.22 6.14 7.99
C VAL A 107 12.29 4.69 7.45
N PRO A 108 13.10 4.39 6.42
CA PRO A 108 13.15 3.05 5.82
C PRO A 108 13.38 1.93 6.84
N THR A 109 14.27 2.11 7.80
CA THR A 109 14.56 1.10 8.83
C THR A 109 13.39 0.81 9.76
N VAL A 110 12.51 1.80 10.00
CA VAL A 110 11.27 1.61 10.77
C VAL A 110 10.27 0.78 9.96
N PHE A 111 10.20 1.01 8.65
CA PHE A 111 9.40 0.21 7.74
C PHE A 111 9.88 -1.25 7.72
N THR A 112 11.20 -1.49 7.59
CA THR A 112 11.79 -2.84 7.58
C THR A 112 11.39 -3.64 8.82
N LYS A 113 11.57 -3.07 10.02
CA LYS A 113 11.24 -3.73 11.29
C LYS A 113 9.76 -4.06 11.43
N ASN A 114 8.90 -3.17 10.93
CA ASN A 114 7.47 -3.40 10.95
C ASN A 114 7.03 -4.46 9.93
N ARG A 115 7.66 -4.50 8.75
CA ARG A 115 7.44 -5.56 7.75
C ARG A 115 7.84 -6.92 8.30
N GLU A 116 8.99 -7.02 8.96
CA GLU A 116 9.43 -8.26 9.63
C GLU A 116 8.42 -8.75 10.65
N ARG A 117 7.80 -7.83 11.41
CA ARG A 117 6.71 -8.15 12.33
C ARG A 117 5.48 -8.69 11.60
N LEU A 118 5.04 -8.06 10.49
CA LEU A 118 3.92 -8.58 9.70
C LEU A 118 4.16 -10.00 9.21
N ILE A 119 5.39 -10.29 8.77
CA ILE A 119 5.77 -11.64 8.31
C ILE A 119 5.75 -12.62 9.48
N LYS A 120 6.31 -12.25 10.64
CA LYS A 120 6.35 -13.11 11.83
C LYS A 120 4.96 -13.52 12.34
N HIS A 121 3.94 -12.69 12.09
CA HIS A 121 2.56 -12.94 12.50
C HIS A 121 1.67 -13.39 11.34
N ASP A 122 2.26 -13.86 10.24
CA ASP A 122 1.54 -14.37 9.06
C ASP A 122 0.54 -13.38 8.43
N ALA A 123 0.64 -12.09 8.74
CA ALA A 123 -0.32 -11.09 8.29
C ALA A 123 -0.33 -10.91 6.78
N VAL A 124 0.82 -11.11 6.11
CA VAL A 124 0.90 -11.07 4.65
C VAL A 124 0.14 -12.24 4.03
N ILE A 125 0.25 -13.42 4.63
CA ILE A 125 -0.44 -14.63 4.18
C ILE A 125 -1.94 -14.47 4.38
N GLU A 126 -2.34 -13.98 5.56
CA GLU A 126 -3.75 -13.76 5.86
C GLU A 126 -4.38 -12.70 4.95
N PHE A 127 -3.65 -11.62 4.67
CA PHE A 127 -4.08 -10.62 3.70
C PHE A 127 -4.33 -11.24 2.32
N PHE A 128 -3.43 -12.11 1.85
CA PHE A 128 -3.59 -12.82 0.59
C PHE A 128 -4.82 -13.76 0.61
N ASN A 129 -5.04 -14.50 1.71
CA ASN A 129 -6.20 -15.36 1.87
C ASN A 129 -7.52 -14.58 1.80
N GLU A 130 -7.59 -13.42 2.46
CA GLU A 130 -8.78 -12.56 2.39
C GLU A 130 -9.03 -12.02 0.98
N VAL A 131 -7.98 -11.68 0.23
CA VAL A 131 -8.10 -11.32 -1.18
C VAL A 131 -8.62 -12.50 -2.02
N LEU A 132 -8.14 -13.72 -1.78
CA LEU A 132 -8.65 -14.92 -2.43
C LEU A 132 -10.13 -15.16 -2.12
N VAL A 133 -10.57 -14.97 -0.88
CA VAL A 133 -11.99 -15.07 -0.51
C VAL A 133 -12.83 -14.06 -1.28
N ILE A 134 -12.35 -12.83 -1.45
CA ILE A 134 -13.04 -11.82 -2.27
C ILE A 134 -13.10 -12.26 -3.74
N ALA A 135 -12.00 -12.78 -4.29
CA ALA A 135 -11.94 -13.26 -5.66
C ALA A 135 -12.88 -14.44 -5.90
N GLN A 136 -12.93 -15.40 -4.97
CA GLN A 136 -13.84 -16.55 -5.03
C GLN A 136 -15.30 -16.10 -5.03
N LYS A 137 -15.67 -15.14 -4.16
CA LYS A 137 -17.03 -14.59 -4.09
C LYS A 137 -17.46 -13.83 -5.34
N LYS A 138 -16.50 -13.42 -6.17
CA LYS A 138 -16.75 -12.72 -7.44
C LYS A 138 -16.59 -13.63 -8.65
N ASP A 139 -16.43 -14.93 -8.44
CA ASP A 139 -16.19 -15.93 -9.49
C ASP A 139 -14.99 -15.58 -10.37
N TRP A 140 -13.93 -15.02 -9.76
CA TRP A 140 -12.69 -14.67 -10.45
C TRP A 140 -11.64 -15.79 -10.40
N LEU A 141 -11.88 -16.82 -9.60
CA LEU A 141 -10.98 -17.97 -9.49
C LEU A 141 -11.42 -19.05 -10.47
N SER A 142 -10.46 -19.61 -11.21
CA SER A 142 -10.65 -20.80 -12.02
C SER A 142 -9.86 -21.95 -11.42
N GLY A 143 -10.48 -23.14 -11.35
CA GLY A 143 -9.81 -24.39 -10.98
C GLY A 143 -9.22 -25.13 -12.18
N GLU A 144 -9.31 -24.56 -13.39
CA GLU A 144 -8.69 -25.13 -14.58
C GLU A 144 -7.17 -25.10 -14.44
N HIS A 145 -6.51 -26.21 -14.81
CA HIS A 145 -5.05 -26.27 -14.82
C HIS A 145 -4.49 -25.25 -15.80
N PHE A 146 -3.88 -24.20 -15.27
CA PHE A 146 -3.17 -23.19 -16.04
C PHE A 146 -1.66 -23.37 -15.83
N SER A 147 -0.96 -23.81 -16.88
CA SER A 147 0.51 -23.89 -16.86
C SER A 147 1.09 -22.52 -17.15
N VAL A 148 1.75 -21.91 -16.16
CA VAL A 148 2.49 -20.66 -16.32
C VAL A 148 3.96 -21.01 -16.55
N ASP A 149 4.51 -20.64 -17.71
CA ASP A 149 5.94 -20.69 -17.96
C ASP A 149 6.62 -19.50 -17.27
N GLY A 150 6.85 -19.64 -15.96
CA GLY A 150 7.55 -18.67 -15.15
C GLY A 150 9.04 -19.00 -15.12
N THR A 151 9.89 -18.12 -15.64
CA THR A 151 11.34 -18.25 -15.46
C THR A 151 11.69 -18.02 -14.00
N LEU A 152 12.26 -19.02 -13.33
CA LEU A 152 12.82 -18.88 -11.99
C LEU A 152 13.96 -17.85 -12.03
N ILE A 153 13.73 -16.66 -11.45
CA ILE A 153 14.82 -15.72 -11.20
C ILE A 153 15.60 -16.28 -10.01
N GLN A 154 16.78 -16.85 -10.28
CA GLN A 154 17.76 -17.18 -9.24
C GLN A 154 18.23 -15.88 -8.57
N ALA A 155 18.03 -15.79 -7.26
CA ALA A 155 18.62 -14.76 -6.40
C ALA A 155 19.95 -15.25 -5.83
#